data_AF-A0A6I4SUA3-F1
#
_entry.id   AF-A0A6I4SUA3-F1
#
_cell.length_a   1.000
_cell.length_b   1.000
_cell.length_c   1.000
_cell.angle_alpha   90.00
_cell.angle_beta   90.00
_cell.angle_gamma   90.00
#
_symmetry.space_group_name_H-M   'P 1'
#
loop_
_entity.id
_entity.type
_entity.pdbx_description
1 polymer ?
#
loop_
_entity_poly.entity_id
_entity_poly.type
_entity_poly.pdbx_seq_one_letter_code
_entity_poly.pdbx_strand_id
1 'polypeptide(L)'
;MNGPLEWIAAIGTMLAAGLIAADLGRKVTGYGFILFCAVSVTWIVSGLTDNAMPIAAMNAILLLINAWGVWQYLLSRKNRKVMERVAPIEEKIEEEVEQEIAHEKG
;
A
#
# COMPACT_ATOMS: atom_id res chain seq x y z
N MET A 1 14.75 20.03 -7.10
CA MET A 1 13.73 19.00 -7.40
C MET A 1 13.98 18.34 -8.76
N ASN A 2 15.15 17.75 -8.96
CA ASN A 2 15.53 16.94 -10.14
C ASN A 2 16.78 16.07 -9.85
N GLY A 3 17.13 15.88 -8.58
CA GLY A 3 18.29 15.11 -8.18
C GLY A 3 18.05 13.60 -8.22
N PRO A 4 19.12 12.81 -7.98
CA PRO A 4 19.02 11.35 -7.89
C PRO A 4 18.04 10.89 -6.80
N LEU A 5 17.90 11.67 -5.72
CA LEU A 5 17.05 11.37 -4.58
C LEU A 5 15.57 11.33 -4.98
N GLU A 6 15.13 12.29 -5.79
CA GLU A 6 13.77 12.42 -6.29
C GLU A 6 13.42 11.32 -7.29
N TRP A 7 14.36 10.93 -8.16
CA TRP A 7 14.16 9.80 -9.08
C TRP A 7 14.04 8.46 -8.34
N ILE A 8 14.90 8.22 -7.36
CA ILE A 8 14.81 7.04 -6.49
C ILE A 8 13.47 7.03 -5.76
N ALA A 9 13.06 8.17 -5.21
CA ALA A 9 11.79 8.31 -4.52
C ALA A 9 10.60 8.04 -5.47
N ALA A 10 10.62 8.59 -6.68
CA ALA A 10 9.55 8.39 -7.67
C ALA A 10 9.42 6.92 -8.10
N ILE A 11 10.55 6.26 -8.41
CA ILE A 11 10.54 4.83 -8.75
C ILE A 11 10.05 4.00 -7.57
N GLY A 12 10.52 4.30 -6.36
CA GLY A 12 10.06 3.66 -5.14
C GLY A 12 8.55 3.83 -4.92
N THR A 13 8.00 5.02 -5.14
CA THR A 13 6.55 5.30 -5.08
C THR A 13 5.79 4.38 -6.02
N MET A 14 6.22 4.29 -7.29
CA MET A 14 5.54 3.47 -8.30
C MET A 14 5.59 1.98 -7.94
N LEU A 15 6.73 1.48 -7.46
CA LEU A 15 6.87 0.10 -7.02
C LEU A 15 5.99 -0.20 -5.80
N ALA A 16 5.99 0.68 -4.80
CA ALA A 16 5.17 0.52 -3.60
C ALA A 16 3.67 0.54 -3.95
N ALA A 17 3.25 1.46 -4.84
CA ALA A 17 1.89 1.51 -5.34
C ALA A 17 1.51 0.21 -6.06
N GLY A 18 2.40 -0.31 -6.92
CA GLY A 18 2.19 -1.57 -7.63
C GLY A 18 2.02 -2.77 -6.69
N LEU A 19 2.82 -2.85 -5.61
CA LEU A 19 2.72 -3.93 -4.62
C LEU A 19 1.37 -3.92 -3.89
N ILE A 20 0.85 -2.73 -3.56
CA ILE A 20 -0.46 -2.60 -2.91
C ILE A 20 -1.58 -2.90 -3.90
N ALA A 21 -1.50 -2.37 -5.13
CA ALA A 21 -2.52 -2.56 -6.16
C ALA A 21 -2.63 -4.01 -6.65
N ALA A 22 -1.52 -4.75 -6.67
CA ALA A 22 -1.52 -6.16 -7.03
C ALA A 22 -2.21 -7.06 -5.98
N ASP A 23 -2.35 -6.56 -4.75
CA ASP A 23 -2.99 -7.21 -3.59
C ASP A 23 -2.77 -8.73 -3.50
N LEU A 24 -1.52 -9.17 -3.71
CA LEU A 24 -1.10 -10.59 -3.70
C LEU A 24 -1.05 -11.19 -2.27
N GLY A 25 -1.93 -10.69 -1.41
CA GLY A 25 -2.07 -11.09 -0.03
C GLY A 25 -1.41 -10.15 0.96
N ARG A 26 -1.93 -10.22 2.19
CA ARG A 26 -1.63 -9.35 3.34
C ARG A 26 -0.17 -8.99 3.54
N LYS A 27 0.76 -9.95 3.38
CA LYS A 27 2.20 -9.71 3.61
C LYS A 27 2.80 -8.80 2.53
N VAL A 28 2.43 -9.01 1.26
CA VAL A 28 2.94 -8.22 0.13
C VAL A 28 2.46 -6.77 0.25
N THR A 29 1.16 -6.58 0.50
CA THR A 29 0.56 -5.26 0.76
C THR A 29 1.25 -4.56 1.94
N GLY A 30 1.54 -5.30 3.01
CA GLY A 30 2.32 -4.81 4.16
C GLY A 30 3.74 -4.36 3.82
N TYR A 31 4.46 -5.09 2.96
CA TYR A 31 5.78 -4.67 2.47
C TYR A 31 5.70 -3.46 1.53
N GLY A 32 4.61 -3.32 0.75
CA GLY A 32 4.31 -2.10 -0.01
C GLY A 32 4.25 -0.86 0.89
N PHE A 33 3.57 -0.95 2.04
CA PHE A 33 3.54 0.13 3.02
C PHE A 33 4.91 0.43 3.64
N ILE A 34 5.75 -0.58 3.90
CA ILE A 34 7.13 -0.35 4.38
C ILE A 34 7.93 0.43 3.34
N LEU A 35 7.84 0.05 2.06
CA LEU A 35 8.53 0.75 0.98
C LEU A 35 8.03 2.19 0.86
N PHE A 36 6.71 2.42 0.96
CA PHE A 36 6.15 3.76 1.00
C PHE A 36 6.66 4.60 2.17
N CYS A 37 6.85 4.03 3.37
CA CYS A 37 7.47 4.75 4.48
C CYS A 37 8.89 5.23 4.13
N ALA A 38 9.72 4.35 3.56
CA ALA A 38 11.08 4.70 3.14
C ALA A 38 11.08 5.83 2.10
N VAL A 39 10.19 5.74 1.11
CA VAL A 39 10.02 6.75 0.06
C VAL A 39 9.51 8.08 0.61
N SER A 40 8.56 8.07 1.55
CA SER A 40 8.09 9.29 2.20
C SER A 40 9.20 10.00 2.96
N VAL A 41 10.09 9.28 3.65
CA VAL A 41 11.28 9.88 4.28
C VAL A 41 12.17 10.57 3.25
N THR A 42 12.41 9.91 2.11
CA THR A 42 13.18 10.48 1.00
C THR A 42 12.56 11.77 0.46
N TRP A 43 11.24 11.81 0.25
CA TRP A 43 10.53 13.01 -0.19
C TRP A 43 10.51 14.13 0.86
N ILE A 44 10.49 13.79 2.15
CA ILE A 44 10.62 14.79 3.23
C ILE A 44 12.01 15.43 3.16
N VAL A 45 13.07 14.64 3.09
CA VAL A 45 14.45 15.15 3.01
C VAL A 45 14.65 16.01 1.76
N SER A 46 14.19 15.55 0.59
CA SER A 46 14.24 16.34 -0.65
C SER A 46 13.44 17.65 -0.51
N GLY A 47 12.21 17.60 0.01
CA GLY A 47 11.37 18.77 0.17
C GLY A 47 11.95 19.81 1.12
N LEU A 48 12.60 19.39 2.20
CA LEU A 48 13.30 20.30 3.11
C LEU A 48 14.56 20.90 2.48
N THR A 49 15.32 20.11 1.72
CA THR A 49 16.57 20.57 1.07
C THR A 49 16.29 21.58 -0.05
N ASP A 50 15.20 21.38 -0.78
CA ASP A 50 14.81 22.22 -1.92
C ASP A 50 13.83 23.37 -1.54
N ASN A 51 13.60 23.62 -0.23
CA ASN A 51 12.60 24.57 0.27
C ASN A 51 11.16 24.32 -0.26
N ALA A 52 10.85 23.09 -0.66
CA ALA A 52 9.52 22.65 -1.08
C ALA A 52 8.69 22.15 0.13
N MET A 53 8.36 23.08 1.02
CA MET A 53 7.63 22.80 2.27
C MET A 53 6.32 22.01 2.08
N PRO A 54 5.47 22.27 1.05
CA PRO A 54 4.26 21.49 0.82
C PRO A 54 4.53 20.00 0.57
N ILE A 55 5.61 19.66 -0.12
CA ILE A 55 5.96 18.27 -0.46
C ILE A 55 6.46 17.53 0.77
N ALA A 56 7.26 18.19 1.60
CA ALA A 56 7.71 17.65 2.87
C ALA A 56 6.53 17.44 3.85
N ALA A 57 5.64 18.43 3.98
CA ALA A 57 4.48 18.33 4.88
C ALA A 57 3.52 17.21 4.44
N MET A 58 3.21 17.11 3.15
CA MET A 58 2.38 16.03 2.61
C MET A 58 2.99 14.66 2.89
N ASN A 59 4.29 14.48 2.63
CA ASN A 59 4.96 13.20 2.86
C ASN A 59 5.13 12.86 4.34
N ALA A 60 5.17 13.83 5.24
CA ALA A 60 5.13 13.58 6.68
C ALA A 60 3.79 12.95 7.10
N ILE A 61 2.66 13.45 6.57
CA ILE A 61 1.35 12.84 6.82
C ILE A 61 1.26 11.46 6.17
N LEU A 62 1.73 11.30 4.93
CA LEU A 62 1.77 10.00 4.26
C LEU A 62 2.60 8.99 5.03
N LEU A 63 3.73 9.40 5.62
CA LEU A 63 4.54 8.52 6.46
C LEU A 63 3.74 7.95 7.64
N LEU A 64 2.92 8.77 8.29
CA LEU A 64 2.05 8.31 9.39
C LEU A 64 0.98 7.33 8.91
N ILE A 65 0.34 7.62 7.77
CA ILE A 65 -0.67 6.74 7.15
C ILE A 65 -0.04 5.41 6.75
N ASN A 66 1.14 5.45 6.11
CA ASN A 66 1.86 4.25 5.70
C ASN A 66 2.32 3.42 6.91
N ALA A 67 2.79 4.06 7.98
CA ALA A 67 3.11 3.37 9.22
C ALA A 67 1.88 2.69 9.85
N TRP A 68 0.72 3.34 9.77
CA TRP A 68 -0.56 2.71 10.16
C TRP A 68 -0.88 1.48 9.28
N GLY A 69 -0.67 1.58 7.97
CA GLY A 69 -0.81 0.44 7.04
C GLY A 69 0.12 -0.72 7.39
N VAL A 70 1.39 -0.45 7.69
CA VAL A 70 2.35 -1.47 8.19
C VAL A 70 1.82 -2.16 9.44
N TRP A 71 1.34 -1.39 10.42
CA TRP A 71 0.78 -1.95 11.63
C TRP A 71 -0.46 -2.80 11.35
N GLN A 72 -1.37 -2.32 10.51
CA GLN A 72 -2.62 -2.99 10.15
C GLN A 72 -2.38 -4.35 9.48
N TYR A 73 -1.43 -4.44 8.55
CA TYR A 73 -1.23 -5.62 7.70
C TYR A 73 -0.18 -6.60 8.27
N LEU A 74 0.91 -6.10 8.85
CA LEU A 74 2.02 -6.94 9.32
C LEU A 74 1.96 -7.25 10.82
N LEU A 75 1.60 -6.27 11.64
CA LEU A 75 1.77 -6.37 13.11
C LEU A 75 0.48 -6.72 13.86
N SER A 76 -0.68 -6.28 13.36
CA SER A 76 -1.97 -6.48 14.03
C SER A 76 -2.41 -7.94 13.98
N ARG A 77 -2.34 -8.61 15.14
CA ARG A 77 -2.82 -10.00 15.29
C ARG A 77 -4.32 -10.12 15.04
N LYS A 78 -5.10 -9.09 15.42
CA LYS A 78 -6.56 -9.06 15.21
C LYS A 78 -6.86 -9.07 13.72
N ASN A 79 -6.28 -8.15 12.97
CA ASN A 79 -6.54 -8.02 11.53
C ASN A 79 -6.07 -9.26 10.77
N ARG A 80 -4.93 -9.84 11.16
CA ARG A 80 -4.47 -11.12 10.63
C ARG A 80 -5.54 -12.20 10.76
N LYS A 81 -6.08 -12.40 11.97
CA LYS A 81 -7.11 -13.42 12.22
C LYS A 81 -8.41 -13.14 11.45
N VAL A 82 -8.79 -11.87 11.30
CA VAL A 82 -9.98 -11.49 10.53
C VAL A 82 -9.76 -11.86 9.06
N MET A 83 -8.65 -11.44 8.44
CA MET A 83 -8.34 -11.76 7.04
C MET A 83 -8.26 -13.27 6.80
N GLU A 84 -7.64 -14.04 7.69
CA GLU A 84 -7.59 -15.51 7.61
C GLU A 84 -8.97 -16.17 7.63
N ARG A 85 -9.96 -15.53 8.26
CA ARG A 85 -11.34 -16.04 8.36
C ARG A 85 -12.23 -15.58 7.22
N VAL A 86 -11.95 -14.39 6.67
CA VAL A 86 -12.70 -13.81 5.55
C VAL A 86 -12.26 -14.45 4.22
N ALA A 87 -10.97 -14.76 4.03
CA ALA A 87 -10.45 -15.31 2.78
C ALA A 87 -11.25 -16.51 2.20
N PRO A 88 -11.55 -17.58 2.96
CA PRO A 88 -12.32 -18.70 2.42
C PRO A 88 -13.82 -18.41 2.24
N ILE A 89 -14.33 -17.31 2.81
CA ILE A 89 -15.70 -16.85 2.60
C ILE A 89 -15.76 -16.01 1.33
N GLU A 90 -14.77 -15.16 1.11
CA GLU A 90 -14.61 -14.34 -0.08
C GLU A 90 -14.49 -15.19 -1.35
N GLU A 91 -13.60 -16.20 -1.34
CA GLU A 91 -13.44 -17.15 -2.47
C GLU A 91 -14.78 -17.84 -2.81
N LYS A 92 -15.54 -18.26 -1.80
CA LYS A 92 -16.87 -18.87 -2.03
C LYS A 92 -17.88 -17.88 -2.60
N ILE A 93 -17.88 -16.64 -2.12
CA ILE A 93 -18.78 -15.60 -2.64
C ILE A 93 -18.41 -15.27 -4.09
N GLU A 94 -17.12 -15.19 -4.43
CA GLU A 94 -16.67 -14.99 -5.81
C GLU A 94 -17.13 -16.14 -6.72
N GLU A 95 -16.94 -17.39 -6.29
CA GLU A 95 -17.45 -18.56 -7.03
C GLU A 95 -18.98 -18.53 -7.20
N GLU A 96 -19.73 -18.20 -6.15
CA GLU A 96 -21.19 -18.06 -6.20
C GLU A 96 -21.62 -16.97 -7.19
N VAL A 97 -20.97 -15.80 -7.15
CA VAL A 97 -21.25 -14.68 -8.07
C VAL A 97 -20.89 -15.03 -9.52
N GLU A 98 -19.76 -15.71 -9.76
CA GLU A 98 -19.39 -16.17 -11.10
C GLU A 98 -20.41 -17.16 -11.67
N GLN A 99 -20.92 -18.08 -10.83
CA GLN A 99 -21.98 -19.00 -11.22
C GLN A 99 -23.28 -18.26 -11.55
N GLU A 100 -23.70 -17.31 -10.73
CA GLU A 100 -24.88 -16.47 -10.98
C GLU A 100 -24.76 -15.74 -12.33
N ILE A 101 -23.63 -15.06 -12.57
CA ILE A 101 -23.36 -14.34 -13.83
C ILE A 101 -23.36 -15.30 -15.03
N ALA A 102 -22.82 -16.52 -14.87
CA ALA A 102 -22.83 -17.52 -15.93
C ALA A 102 -24.25 -18.02 -16.22
N HIS A 103 -25.09 -18.20 -15.20
CA HIS A 103 -26.50 -18.58 -15.33
C HIS A 103 -27.35 -17.47 -15.98
N GLU A 104 -27.07 -16.19 -15.72
CA GLU A 104 -27.78 -15.07 -16.36
C GLU A 104 -27.47 -14.92 -17.86
N LYS A 105 -26.30 -15.39 -18.30
CA LYS A 105 -25.81 -15.24 -19.68
C LYS A 105 -26.16 -16.42 -20.60
N GLY A 106 -26.67 -17.52 -20.07
CA GLY A 106 -27.05 -18.74 -20.80
C GLY A 106 -28.55 -18.82 -21.08
#